data_AF-A0A8H9SP80-F1
#
_entry.id   AF-A0A8H9SP80-F1
#
_cell.length_a   1.000
_cell.length_b   1.000
_cell.length_c   1.000
_cell.angle_alpha   90.00
_cell.angle_beta   90.00
_cell.angle_gamma   90.00
#
_symmetry.space_group_name_H-M   'P 1'
#
loop_
_entity.id
_entity.type
_entity.pdbx_description
1 polymer ?
#
loop_
_entity_poly.entity_id
_entity_poly.type
_entity_poly.pdbx_seq_one_letter_code
_entity_poly.pdbx_strand_id
1 'polypeptide(L)'
;SVKELTKESNSPYIFPLSTNGERPVRTDSLARSIMYFRAFNPKFKVFTARDLRRTCKTLMGEAGISKDIRDRIQNHALNDVSSKHYDRYDYLPEKRRALEIWEDRVNNYQRQQENNVVNMFGRR
;
A
#
# COMPACT_ATOMS: atom_id res chain seq x y z
N SER A 1 -10.50 11.58 11.68
CA SER A 1 -10.68 12.16 10.33
C SER A 1 -9.38 11.98 9.57
N VAL A 2 -9.38 11.25 8.44
CA VAL A 2 -8.22 11.22 7.53
C VAL A 2 -8.04 12.66 7.07
N LYS A 3 -7.01 13.33 7.57
CA LYS A 3 -6.55 14.54 6.90
C LYS A 3 -5.99 14.04 5.58
N GLU A 4 -6.77 14.22 4.52
CA GLU A 4 -6.27 14.19 3.17
C GLU A 4 -4.96 15.01 3.19
N LEU A 5 -3.87 14.45 2.66
CA LEU A 5 -2.65 15.23 2.45
C LEU A 5 -2.91 16.19 1.29
N THR A 6 -3.90 17.07 1.44
CA THR A 6 -4.07 18.29 0.66
C THR A 6 -2.99 19.26 1.12
N LYS A 7 -1.74 18.90 0.84
CA LYS A 7 -0.87 19.94 0.33
C LYS A 7 -1.22 19.98 -1.14
N GLU A 8 -2.04 20.96 -1.53
CA GLU A 8 -2.05 21.44 -2.91
C GLU A 8 -0.62 21.87 -3.25
N SER A 9 0.20 20.89 -3.57
CA SER A 9 1.51 21.05 -4.12
C SER A 9 1.25 21.08 -5.61
N ASN A 10 1.72 22.11 -6.32
CA ASN A 10 1.86 22.10 -7.78
C ASN A 10 2.86 21.02 -8.25
N SER A 11 3.02 19.94 -7.49
CA SER A 11 3.88 18.81 -7.82
C SER A 11 3.16 17.94 -8.85
N PRO A 12 3.86 17.49 -9.90
CA PRO A 12 3.33 16.47 -10.79
C PRO A 12 3.33 15.05 -10.16
N TYR A 13 3.75 14.89 -8.89
CA TYR A 13 3.90 13.60 -8.24
C TYR A 13 2.89 13.40 -7.10
N ILE A 14 2.31 12.19 -7.02
CA ILE A 14 1.42 11.77 -5.92
C ILE A 14 2.13 11.83 -4.56
N PHE A 15 3.42 11.47 -4.53
CA PHE A 15 4.25 11.52 -3.33
C PHE A 15 5.47 12.41 -3.59
N PRO A 16 5.34 13.74 -3.40
CA PRO A 16 6.46 14.66 -3.61
C PRO A 16 7.53 14.52 -2.52
N LEU A 17 8.78 14.77 -2.89
CA LEU A 17 9.87 14.88 -1.92
C LEU A 17 9.66 16.12 -1.05
N SER A 18 9.64 15.95 0.28
CA SER A 18 9.34 17.04 1.22
C SER A 18 10.24 18.28 1.10
N THR A 19 11.46 18.13 0.61
CA THR A 19 12.44 19.21 0.40
C THR A 19 12.39 19.82 -0.99
N ASN A 20 11.78 19.13 -1.97
CA ASN A 20 11.63 19.61 -3.34
C ASN A 20 10.40 18.96 -3.98
N GLY A 21 9.31 19.73 -4.11
CA GLY A 21 8.05 19.26 -4.70
C GLY A 21 8.13 18.91 -6.19
N GLU A 22 9.17 19.31 -6.91
CA GLU A 22 9.39 18.96 -8.32
C GLU A 22 10.09 17.60 -8.48
N ARG A 23 10.31 16.85 -7.40
CA ARG A 23 10.88 15.51 -7.43
C ARG A 23 9.98 14.52 -6.70
N PRO A 24 9.91 13.26 -7.15
CA PRO A 24 9.21 12.23 -6.42
C PRO A 24 10.00 11.87 -5.14
N VAL A 25 9.29 11.34 -4.15
CA VAL A 25 9.91 10.70 -3.00
C VAL A 25 10.87 9.59 -3.46
N ARG A 26 12.03 9.47 -2.80
CA ARG A 26 13.00 8.42 -3.17
C ARG A 26 12.41 7.04 -2.89
N THR A 27 12.73 6.07 -3.75
CA THR A 27 12.25 4.67 -3.66
C THR A 27 12.62 3.98 -2.35
N ASP A 28 13.71 4.39 -1.70
CA ASP A 28 14.18 3.86 -0.42
C ASP A 28 13.54 4.55 0.81
N SER A 29 12.71 5.58 0.62
CA SER A 29 12.21 6.41 1.72
C SER A 29 11.33 5.63 2.70
N LEU A 30 10.49 4.72 2.21
CA LEU A 30 9.65 3.86 3.06
C LEU A 30 10.50 2.85 3.85
N ALA A 31 11.52 2.26 3.22
CA ALA A 31 12.44 1.37 3.94
C ALA A 31 13.16 2.13 5.06
N ARG A 32 13.59 3.36 4.77
CA ARG A 32 14.26 4.24 5.74
C ARG A 32 13.34 4.67 6.89
N SER A 33 12.08 5.00 6.63
CA SER A 33 11.12 5.32 7.71
C SER A 33 10.86 4.13 8.62
N ILE A 34 10.74 2.91 8.07
CA ILE A 34 10.62 1.68 8.86
C ILE A 34 11.87 1.45 9.72
N MET A 35 13.07 1.71 9.19
CA MET A 35 14.31 1.62 9.98
C MET A 35 14.28 2.56 11.19
N TYR A 36 13.87 3.82 11.00
CA TYR A 36 13.72 4.77 12.11
C TYR A 36 12.66 4.31 13.11
N PHE A 37 11.47 3.91 12.63
CA PHE A 37 10.41 3.40 13.49
C PHE A 37 10.91 2.25 14.38
N ARG A 38 11.67 1.29 13.83
CA ARG A 38 12.24 0.17 14.59
C ARG A 38 13.26 0.62 15.64
N ALA A 39 14.08 1.63 15.33
CA ALA A 39 15.04 2.18 16.28
C ALA A 39 14.34 2.83 17.49
N PHE A 40 13.22 3.51 17.27
CA PHE A 40 12.43 4.14 18.34
C PHE A 40 11.46 3.18 19.04
N ASN A 41 11.18 2.01 18.45
CA ASN A 41 10.22 1.03 18.98
C ASN A 41 10.84 -0.37 19.06
N PRO A 42 11.88 -0.59 19.90
CA PRO A 42 12.63 -1.85 19.92
C PRO A 42 11.80 -3.06 20.39
N LYS A 43 10.71 -2.82 21.13
CA LYS A 43 9.76 -3.87 21.55
C LYS A 43 8.79 -4.29 20.44
N PHE A 44 8.68 -3.50 19.37
CA PHE A 44 7.78 -3.82 18.27
C PHE A 44 8.37 -4.92 17.40
N LYS A 45 7.53 -5.86 16.96
CA LYS A 45 7.97 -6.98 16.11
C LYS A 45 8.63 -6.47 14.84
N VAL A 46 9.82 -6.99 14.52
CA VAL A 46 10.55 -6.60 13.31
C VAL A 46 9.73 -6.89 12.06
N PHE A 47 9.64 -5.89 11.17
CA PHE A 47 9.01 -6.00 9.86
C PHE A 47 9.76 -5.14 8.82
N THR A 48 9.46 -5.38 7.55
CA THR A 48 10.01 -4.66 6.40
C THR A 48 8.88 -4.14 5.50
N ALA A 49 9.21 -3.26 4.54
CA ALA A 49 8.23 -2.76 3.58
C ALA A 49 7.51 -3.88 2.79
N ARG A 50 8.19 -5.01 2.55
CA ARG A 50 7.61 -6.18 1.88
C ARG A 50 6.49 -6.81 2.70
N ASP A 51 6.58 -6.76 4.02
CA ASP A 51 5.57 -7.36 4.89
C ASP A 51 4.25 -6.59 4.83
N LEU A 52 4.26 -5.29 4.54
CA LEU A 52 3.04 -4.53 4.26
C LEU A 52 2.26 -5.11 3.06
N ARG A 53 2.97 -5.44 1.98
CA ARG A 53 2.37 -6.07 0.79
C ARG A 53 1.80 -7.46 1.10
N ARG A 54 2.51 -8.25 1.91
CA ARG A 54 2.06 -9.57 2.37
C ARG A 54 0.79 -9.46 3.21
N THR A 55 0.79 -8.56 4.20
CA THR A 55 -0.37 -8.28 5.04
C THR A 55 -1.58 -7.86 4.20
N CYS A 56 -1.40 -6.92 3.26
CA CYS A 56 -2.46 -6.52 2.34
C CYS A 56 -3.03 -7.72 1.56
N LYS A 57 -2.16 -8.58 1.01
CA LYS A 57 -2.60 -9.77 0.25
C LYS A 57 -3.37 -10.77 1.12
N THR A 58 -2.96 -10.99 2.36
CA THR A 58 -3.68 -11.84 3.32
C THR A 58 -5.06 -11.25 3.63
N LEU A 59 -5.12 -9.98 4.00
CA LEU A 59 -6.37 -9.29 4.37
C LEU A 59 -7.35 -9.18 3.17
N MET A 60 -6.84 -8.97 1.96
CA MET A 60 -7.66 -9.04 0.74
C MET A 60 -8.26 -10.44 0.55
N GLY A 61 -7.52 -11.50 0.91
CA GLY A 61 -8.04 -12.87 0.85
C GLY A 61 -9.14 -13.13 1.88
N GLU A 62 -8.96 -12.64 3.11
CA GLU A 62 -9.99 -12.68 4.15
C GLU A 62 -11.25 -11.90 3.74
N ALA A 63 -11.10 -10.82 2.98
CA ALA A 63 -12.20 -10.04 2.42
C ALA A 63 -12.88 -10.72 1.20
N GLY A 64 -12.50 -11.95 0.85
CA GLY A 64 -13.11 -12.73 -0.23
C GLY A 64 -12.54 -12.44 -1.62
N ILE A 65 -11.48 -11.63 -1.75
CA ILE A 65 -10.87 -11.35 -3.06
C ILE A 65 -10.04 -12.56 -3.50
N SER A 66 -10.35 -13.07 -4.69
CA SER A 66 -9.71 -14.27 -5.24
C SER A 66 -8.19 -14.12 -5.37
N LYS A 67 -7.46 -15.24 -5.35
CA LYS A 67 -6.00 -15.25 -5.52
C LYS A 67 -5.60 -14.63 -6.87
N ASP A 68 -6.29 -15.00 -7.94
CA ASP A 68 -6.02 -14.49 -9.30
C ASP A 68 -6.14 -12.97 -9.38
N ILE A 69 -7.25 -12.39 -8.88
CA ILE A 69 -7.45 -10.93 -8.89
C ILE A 69 -6.43 -10.22 -7.98
N ARG A 70 -6.10 -10.78 -6.81
CA ARG A 70 -5.05 -10.22 -5.94
C ARG A 70 -3.70 -10.17 -6.63
N ASP A 71 -3.31 -11.24 -7.32
CA ASP A 71 -2.05 -11.32 -8.06
C ASP A 71 -2.00 -10.30 -9.20
N ARG A 72 -3.11 -10.13 -9.94
CA ARG A 72 -3.26 -9.11 -10.99
C ARG A 72 -3.18 -7.68 -10.46
N ILE A 73 -3.88 -7.36 -9.36
CA ILE A 73 -3.82 -6.03 -8.72
C ILE A 73 -2.40 -5.71 -8.29
N GLN A 74 -1.72 -6.70 -7.71
CA GLN A 74 -0.38 -6.54 -7.20
C GLN A 74 0.71 -6.65 -8.28
N ASN A 75 0.35 -6.81 -9.56
CA ASN A 75 1.25 -7.04 -10.68
C ASN A 75 2.25 -8.18 -10.41
N HIS A 76 1.79 -9.25 -9.76
CA HIS A 76 2.55 -10.49 -9.67
C HIS A 76 2.54 -11.16 -11.04
N ALA A 77 3.73 -11.47 -11.58
CA ALA A 77 3.86 -12.17 -12.84
C ALA A 77 3.02 -13.47 -12.79
N LEU A 78 2.01 -13.54 -13.67
CA LEU A 78 1.27 -14.76 -13.92
C LEU A 78 2.22 -15.69 -14.69
N ASN A 79 2.98 -16.49 -13.97
CA ASN A 79 4.01 -17.37 -14.54
C ASN A 79 3.44 -18.61 -15.25
N ASP A 80 2.14 -18.62 -15.55
CA ASP A 80 1.53 -19.70 -16.31
C ASP A 80 1.62 -19.41 -17.82
N VAL A 81 1.98 -20.42 -18.60
CA VAL A 81 2.14 -20.34 -20.06
C VAL A 81 0.84 -19.88 -20.71
N SER A 82 -0.30 -20.27 -20.14
CA SER A 82 -1.62 -19.84 -20.62
C SER A 82 -1.82 -18.33 -20.48
N SER A 83 -1.41 -17.74 -19.36
CA SER A 83 -1.54 -16.29 -19.10
C SER A 83 -0.65 -15.46 -20.02
N LYS A 84 0.54 -15.98 -20.34
CA LYS A 84 1.54 -15.28 -21.16
C LYS A 84 1.14 -15.17 -22.64
N HIS A 85 0.42 -16.17 -23.16
CA HIS A 85 0.13 -16.27 -24.58
C HIS A 85 -1.34 -16.00 -24.95
N TYR A 86 -2.29 -16.28 -24.06
CA TYR A 86 -3.72 -16.24 -24.39
C TYR A 86 -4.53 -15.24 -23.59
N ASP A 87 -4.09 -14.90 -22.38
CA ASP A 87 -4.84 -13.97 -21.52
C ASP A 87 -4.49 -12.51 -21.84
N ARG A 88 -5.25 -11.93 -22.77
CA ARG A 88 -5.14 -10.52 -23.19
C ARG A 88 -6.14 -9.61 -22.46
N TYR A 89 -7.01 -10.17 -21.63
CA TYR A 89 -8.02 -9.37 -20.92
C TYR A 89 -7.35 -8.57 -19.81
N ASP A 90 -7.71 -7.30 -19.65
CA ASP A 90 -7.07 -6.39 -18.69
C ASP A 90 -7.60 -6.55 -17.25
N TYR A 91 -8.77 -7.20 -17.11
CA TYR A 91 -9.53 -7.38 -15.88
C TYR A 91 -9.80 -6.06 -15.14
N LEU A 92 -9.89 -4.92 -15.86
CA LEU A 92 -10.13 -3.62 -15.22
C LEU A 92 -11.43 -3.59 -14.41
N PRO A 93 -12.58 -4.14 -14.90
CA PRO A 93 -13.81 -4.19 -14.10
C PRO A 93 -13.65 -5.01 -12.82
N GLU A 94 -12.98 -6.17 -12.88
CA GLU A 94 -12.76 -7.05 -11.73
C GLU A 94 -11.80 -6.44 -10.72
N LYS A 95 -10.71 -5.82 -11.21
CA LYS A 95 -9.75 -5.08 -10.38
C LYS A 95 -10.46 -3.94 -9.65
N ARG A 96 -11.33 -3.19 -10.34
CA ARG A 96 -12.11 -2.10 -9.72
C ARG A 96 -13.00 -2.62 -8.59
N ARG A 97 -13.84 -3.62 -8.87
CA ARG A 97 -14.73 -4.23 -7.84
C ARG A 97 -13.95 -4.76 -6.64
N ALA A 98 -12.81 -5.41 -6.88
CA ALA A 98 -11.95 -5.90 -5.80
C ALA A 98 -11.29 -4.76 -4.99
N LEU A 99 -10.94 -3.64 -5.62
CA LEU A 99 -10.39 -2.48 -4.93
C LEU A 99 -11.47 -1.74 -4.11
N GLU A 100 -12.72 -1.72 -4.56
CA GLU A 100 -13.87 -1.21 -3.77
C GLU A 100 -14.06 -2.05 -2.49
N ILE A 101 -14.05 -3.39 -2.59
CA ILE A 101 -14.09 -4.29 -1.42
C ILE A 101 -12.91 -4.02 -0.49
N TRP A 102 -11.72 -3.80 -1.04
CA TRP A 102 -10.53 -3.51 -0.26
C TRP A 102 -10.62 -2.17 0.47
N GLU A 103 -11.09 -1.12 -0.20
CA GLU A 103 -11.33 0.19 0.39
C GLU A 103 -12.27 0.10 1.57
N ASP A 104 -13.42 -0.56 1.41
CA ASP A 104 -14.38 -0.77 2.49
C ASP A 104 -13.75 -1.50 3.68
N ARG A 105 -12.95 -2.54 3.41
CA ARG A 105 -12.24 -3.29 4.45
C ARG A 105 -11.28 -2.41 5.24
N VAL A 106 -10.48 -1.58 4.58
CA VAL A 106 -9.51 -0.68 5.22
C VAL A 106 -10.22 0.41 6.02
N ASN A 107 -11.24 1.01 5.45
CA ASN A 107 -12.04 2.06 6.11
C ASN A 107 -12.74 1.53 7.37
N ASN A 108 -13.25 0.29 7.32
CA ASN A 108 -13.84 -0.37 8.49
C ASN A 108 -12.82 -0.63 9.59
N TYR A 109 -11.62 -1.11 9.25
CA TYR A 109 -10.55 -1.29 10.25
C TYR A 109 -10.17 0.03 10.92
N GLN A 110 -10.07 1.12 10.14
CA GLN A 110 -9.75 2.43 10.69
C GLN A 110 -10.84 2.93 11.65
N ARG A 111 -12.12 2.68 11.35
CA ARG A 111 -13.24 3.08 12.23
C ARG A 111 -13.26 2.31 13.56
N GLN A 112 -12.78 1.07 13.57
CA GLN A 112 -12.83 0.18 14.75
C GLN A 112 -11.67 0.37 15.73
N GLN A 113 -10.59 1.02 15.31
CA GLN A 113 -9.42 1.27 16.16
C GLN A 113 -9.40 2.76 16.54
N GLU A 114 -9.26 3.09 17.84
CA GLU A 114 -8.88 4.46 18.22
C GLU A 114 -7.58 4.83 17.48
N ASN A 115 -7.48 6.07 16.98
CA ASN A 115 -6.46 6.50 16.02
C ASN A 115 -5.01 6.19 16.46
N ASN A 116 -4.50 5.00 16.14
CA ASN A 116 -3.14 4.55 16.43
C ASN A 116 -2.16 4.98 15.33
N VAL A 117 -2.29 6.21 14.82
CA VAL A 117 -1.41 6.74 13.78
C VAL A 117 -0.07 7.10 14.40
N VAL A 118 0.96 6.30 14.09
CA VAL A 118 2.32 6.56 14.57
C VAL A 118 3.12 7.32 13.51
N ASN A 119 3.79 8.39 13.94
CA ASN A 119 4.72 9.09 13.07
C ASN A 119 5.95 8.19 12.79
N MET A 120 6.11 7.79 11.53
CA MET A 120 7.26 6.98 11.08
C MET A 120 8.48 7.81 10.67
N PHE A 121 8.31 9.12 10.54
CA PHE A 121 9.38 10.06 10.25
C PHE A 121 9.80 10.64 11.59
N GLY A 122 10.92 10.18 12.13
CA GLY A 122 11.42 10.55 13.47
C GLY A 122 11.84 12.02 13.63
N ARG A 123 10.99 12.97 13.24
CA ARG A 123 11.08 14.37 13.62
C ARG A 123 10.37 14.54 14.95
N ARG A 124 11.13 14.98 15.95
CA ARG A 124 10.61 15.73 17.08
C ARG A 124 9.93 17.01 16.57
#